data_AF-A0A920VTC5-F1
#
_entry.id   AF-A0A920VTC5-F1
#
_cell.length_a   1.000
_cell.length_b   1.000
_cell.length_c   1.000
_cell.angle_alpha   90.00
_cell.angle_beta   90.00
_cell.angle_gamma   90.00
#
_symmetry.space_group_name_H-M   'P 1'
#
loop_
_entity.id
_entity.type
_entity.pdbx_description
1 polymer ?
#
loop_
_entity_poly.entity_id
_entity_poly.type
_entity_poly.pdbx_seq_one_letter_code
_entity_poly.pdbx_strand_id
1 'polypeptide(L)'
;MNNDSEEGLALYDSLLEVGVVPVGIETYANSRRLEKSFRLQGADLETEYNSCESAVERRLVKEADFHGKAAHLVHREEEPSAILCTMTLDNLNVSGDGFTLSSWHLTNH
;
A
#
# COMPACT_ATOMS: atom_id res chain seq x y z
N MET A 1 -1.54 8.89 25.80
CA MET A 1 -1.17 9.98 24.88
C MET A 1 -2.28 11.01 24.95
N ASN A 2 -2.01 12.21 25.47
CA ASN A 2 -2.97 13.31 25.42
C ASN A 2 -2.97 13.85 23.99
N ASN A 3 -4.01 13.54 23.23
CA ASN A 3 -4.26 14.14 21.91
C ASN A 3 -5.21 15.32 22.12
N ASP A 4 -4.71 16.37 22.76
CA ASP A 4 -5.49 17.57 23.02
C ASP A 4 -5.62 18.38 21.72
N SER A 5 -6.85 18.57 21.25
CA SER A 5 -7.13 19.30 20.02
C SER A 5 -6.74 20.78 20.11
N GLU A 6 -6.65 21.34 21.32
CA GLU A 6 -6.31 22.76 21.50
C GLU A 6 -4.82 23.06 21.22
N GLU A 7 -3.94 22.06 21.31
CA GLU A 7 -2.50 22.22 21.04
C GLU A 7 -2.13 22.09 19.55
N GLY A 8 -3.05 21.60 18.72
CA GLY A 8 -2.77 21.25 17.32
C GLY A 8 -2.28 22.42 16.47
N LEU A 9 -2.81 23.62 16.69
CA LEU A 9 -2.42 24.81 15.93
C LEU A 9 -1.03 25.31 16.34
N ALA A 10 -0.75 25.42 17.64
CA ALA A 10 0.55 25.87 18.14
C ALA A 10 1.68 24.92 17.71
N LEU A 11 1.40 23.60 17.69
CA LEU A 11 2.33 22.61 17.17
C LEU A 11 2.59 22.82 15.66
N TYR A 12 1.53 22.99 14.86
CA TYR A 12 1.66 23.23 13.42
C TYR A 12 2.50 24.48 13.11
N ASP A 13 2.25 25.58 13.82
CA ASP A 13 3.00 26.83 13.63
C ASP A 13 4.48 26.67 13.99
N SER A 14 4.80 25.97 15.09
CA SER A 14 6.19 25.72 15.49
C SER A 14 7.00 24.92 14.44
N LEU A 15 6.33 24.05 13.68
CA LEU A 15 6.95 23.29 12.59
C LEU A 15 7.20 24.18 11.36
N LEU A 16 6.29 25.11 11.06
CA LEU A 16 6.48 26.09 9.99
C LEU A 16 7.65 27.04 10.29
N GLU A 17 7.82 27.46 11.54
CA GLU A 17 8.90 28.35 11.97
C GLU A 17 10.29 27.74 11.72
N VAL A 18 10.44 26.42 11.87
CA VAL A 18 11.70 25.72 11.58
C VAL A 18 11.83 25.30 10.10
N GLY A 19 10.89 25.71 9.24
CA GLY A 19 10.94 25.52 7.80
C GLY A 19 10.38 24.19 7.28
N VAL A 20 9.55 23.49 8.07
CA VAL A 20 8.84 22.29 7.57
C VAL A 20 7.86 22.71 6.47
N VAL A 21 7.88 21.98 5.35
CA VAL A 21 6.98 22.24 4.22
C VAL A 21 5.71 21.39 4.38
N PRO A 22 4.50 21.99 4.41
CA PRO A 22 3.26 21.22 4.42
C PRO A 22 3.06 20.53 3.08
N VAL A 23 2.61 19.28 3.14
CA VAL A 23 2.39 18.42 1.96
C VAL A 23 0.94 17.96 1.94
N GLY A 24 0.25 18.22 0.83
CA GLY A 24 -1.15 17.83 0.65
C GLY A 24 -1.36 16.33 0.46
N ILE A 25 -2.62 15.88 0.59
CA ILE A 25 -3.00 14.47 0.49
C ILE A 25 -2.60 13.83 -0.85
N GLU A 26 -2.66 14.58 -1.95
CA GLU A 26 -2.27 14.09 -3.29
C GLU A 26 -0.82 13.58 -3.34
N THR A 27 0.12 14.33 -2.76
CA THR A 27 1.53 13.95 -2.73
C THR A 27 1.79 12.75 -1.80
N TYR A 28 0.98 12.60 -0.75
CA TYR A 28 1.11 11.49 0.17
C TYR A 28 0.46 10.20 -0.36
N ALA A 29 -0.79 10.29 -0.82
CA ALA A 29 -1.63 9.16 -1.16
C ALA A 29 -1.27 8.51 -2.50
N ASN A 30 -0.88 9.31 -3.50
CA ASN A 30 -0.66 8.81 -4.86
C ASN A 30 0.80 8.46 -5.14
N SER A 31 1.74 9.41 -5.08
CA SER A 31 3.14 9.10 -5.47
C SER A 31 3.95 8.42 -4.36
N ARG A 32 4.05 9.05 -3.18
CA ARG A 32 4.98 8.59 -2.14
C ARG A 32 4.59 7.27 -1.48
N ARG A 33 3.29 7.00 -1.32
CA ARG A 33 2.80 5.71 -0.79
C ARG A 33 3.12 4.56 -1.75
N LEU A 34 2.79 4.73 -3.03
CA LEU A 34 3.00 3.70 -4.05
C LEU A 34 4.49 3.41 -4.24
N GLU A 35 5.35 4.42 -4.22
CA GLU A 35 6.82 4.26 -4.25
C GLU A 35 7.37 3.43 -3.08
N LYS A 36 6.66 3.39 -1.94
CA LYS A 36 7.02 2.59 -0.76
C LYS A 36 6.31 1.24 -0.70
N SER A 37 5.50 0.90 -1.71
CA SER A 37 4.70 -0.31 -1.76
C SER A 37 3.79 -0.51 -0.52
N PHE A 38 3.43 0.57 0.18
CA PHE A 38 2.43 0.48 1.25
C PHE A 38 1.08 0.17 0.64
N ARG A 39 0.29 -0.74 1.21
CA ARG A 39 -1.06 -1.11 0.72
C ARG A 39 -2.14 -0.20 1.28
N LEU A 40 -3.19 0.09 0.52
CA LEU A 40 -4.33 0.91 0.94
C LEU A 40 -5.59 0.06 1.07
N GLN A 41 -6.29 0.18 2.21
CA GLN A 41 -7.56 -0.48 2.44
C GLN A 41 -8.64 0.07 1.47
N GLY A 42 -9.37 -0.82 0.82
CA GLY A 42 -10.40 -0.47 -0.16
C GLY A 42 -9.86 -0.11 -1.54
N ALA A 43 -8.57 -0.35 -1.80
CA ALA A 43 -7.97 -0.24 -3.13
C ALA A 43 -7.05 -1.43 -3.43
N ASP A 44 -6.07 -1.70 -2.57
CA ASP A 44 -5.14 -2.82 -2.71
C ASP A 44 -5.51 -4.00 -1.80
N LEU A 45 -6.13 -3.69 -0.66
CA LEU A 45 -6.64 -4.66 0.29
C LEU A 45 -8.17 -4.63 0.22
N GLU A 46 -8.73 -5.67 -0.37
CA GLU A 46 -10.16 -5.93 -0.39
C GLU A 46 -10.47 -7.18 0.45
N THR A 47 -11.74 -7.36 0.80
CA THR A 47 -12.17 -8.49 1.64
C THR A 47 -12.13 -9.83 0.91
N GLU A 48 -12.05 -9.78 -0.41
CA GLU A 48 -12.05 -10.88 -1.35
C GLU A 48 -10.69 -11.57 -1.45
N TYR A 49 -9.61 -10.89 -1.04
CA TYR A 49 -8.24 -11.41 -1.11
C TYR A 49 -7.67 -11.67 0.29
N ASN A 50 -6.94 -12.76 0.41
CA ASN A 50 -6.28 -13.11 1.67
C ASN A 50 -4.89 -12.46 1.79
N SER A 51 -4.28 -12.55 2.98
CA SER A 51 -2.99 -11.89 3.24
C SER A 51 -1.84 -12.37 2.34
N CYS A 52 -1.85 -13.63 1.89
CA CYS A 52 -0.84 -14.18 0.98
C CYS A 52 -1.01 -13.60 -0.43
N GLU A 53 -2.26 -13.45 -0.89
CA GLU A 53 -2.57 -12.87 -2.21
C GLU A 53 -2.26 -11.37 -2.26
N SER A 54 -2.44 -10.66 -1.13
CA SER A 54 -2.15 -9.24 -1.02
C SER A 54 -0.68 -8.91 -0.70
N ALA A 55 0.21 -9.90 -0.60
CA ALA A 55 1.63 -9.72 -0.25
C ALA A 55 1.83 -8.89 1.04
N VAL A 56 1.01 -9.18 2.06
CA VAL A 56 1.10 -8.58 3.41
C VAL A 56 1.27 -9.65 4.49
N GLU A 57 1.40 -10.91 4.10
CA GLU A 57 1.69 -12.00 5.02
C GLU A 57 3.05 -11.77 5.68
N ARG A 58 3.09 -12.03 6.98
CA ARG A 58 4.36 -11.98 7.73
C ARG A 58 5.07 -13.31 7.61
N ARG A 59 6.40 -13.27 7.73
CA ARG A 59 7.24 -14.47 7.79
C ARG A 59 6.83 -15.41 8.92
N LEU A 60 6.44 -14.86 10.07
CA LEU A 60 6.02 -15.61 11.25
C LEU A 60 4.53 -15.37 11.52
N VAL A 61 3.83 -16.45 11.88
CA VAL A 61 2.45 -16.40 12.37
C VAL A 61 2.49 -16.16 13.87
N LYS A 62 1.60 -15.31 14.38
CA LYS A 62 1.51 -15.02 15.82
C LYS A 62 1.06 -16.27 16.59
N GLU A 63 1.75 -16.58 17.68
CA GLU A 63 1.45 -17.74 18.53
C GLU A 63 0.04 -17.68 19.16
N ALA A 64 -0.40 -16.49 19.58
CA ALA A 64 -1.74 -16.30 20.13
C ALA A 64 -2.83 -16.69 19.12
N ASP A 65 -3.97 -17.13 19.62
CA ASP A 65 -5.15 -17.35 18.78
C ASP A 65 -5.78 -16.01 18.39
N PHE A 66 -6.20 -15.90 17.13
CA PHE A 66 -6.84 -14.71 16.58
C PHE A 66 -7.83 -15.10 15.50
N HIS A 67 -8.82 -14.24 15.27
CA HIS A 67 -9.85 -14.49 14.26
C HIS A 67 -9.23 -14.62 12.87
N GLY A 68 -9.54 -15.71 12.17
CA GLY A 68 -8.97 -16.01 10.85
C GLY A 68 -7.64 -16.75 10.87
N LYS A 69 -7.06 -17.09 12.04
CA LYS A 69 -5.78 -17.83 12.11
C LYS A 69 -5.80 -19.17 11.39
N ALA A 70 -6.83 -19.98 11.61
CA ALA A 70 -6.95 -21.29 10.98
C ALA A 70 -7.03 -21.18 9.44
N ALA A 71 -7.85 -20.26 8.92
CA ALA A 71 -7.95 -19.99 7.49
C ALA A 71 -6.61 -19.47 6.93
N HIS A 72 -5.93 -18.57 7.65
CA HIS A 72 -4.63 -18.06 7.25
C HIS A 72 -3.56 -19.16 7.14
N LEU A 73 -3.57 -20.16 8.04
CA LEU A 73 -2.65 -21.30 7.94
C LEU A 73 -2.90 -22.13 6.69
N VAL A 74 -4.17 -22.36 6.34
CA VAL A 74 -4.56 -23.06 5.10
C VAL A 74 -4.08 -22.27 3.86
N HIS A 75 -4.36 -20.97 3.81
CA HIS A 75 -3.95 -20.11 2.67
C HIS A 75 -2.42 -20.03 2.48
N ARG A 76 -1.60 -20.36 3.49
CA ARG A 76 -0.14 -20.40 3.37
C ARG A 76 0.39 -21.67 2.72
N GLU A 77 -0.41 -22.74 2.71
CA GLU A 77 -0.07 -24.03 2.10
C GLU A 77 -0.66 -24.16 0.70
N GLU A 78 -1.72 -23.39 0.40
CA GLU A 78 -2.39 -23.37 -0.89
C GLU A 78 -1.63 -22.54 -1.94
N GLU A 79 -1.83 -22.91 -3.21
CA GLU A 79 -1.38 -22.08 -4.33
C GLU A 79 -2.36 -20.89 -4.49
N PRO A 80 -1.87 -19.64 -4.47
CA PRO A 80 -2.71 -18.46 -4.52
C PRO A 80 -3.39 -18.33 -5.89
N SER A 81 -4.67 -17.94 -5.89
CA SER A 81 -5.42 -17.74 -7.14
C SER A 81 -5.05 -16.43 -7.84
N ALA A 82 -4.59 -15.44 -7.07
CA ALA A 82 -4.07 -14.17 -7.56
C ALA A 82 -2.93 -13.67 -6.67
N ILE A 83 -2.02 -12.88 -7.24
CA ILE A 83 -0.96 -12.21 -6.49
C ILE A 83 -0.95 -10.72 -6.82
N LEU A 84 -0.87 -9.90 -5.77
CA LEU A 84 -0.74 -8.47 -5.87
C LEU A 84 0.69 -8.05 -6.28
N CYS A 85 0.84 -7.74 -7.56
CA CYS A 85 2.11 -7.32 -8.16
C CYS A 85 2.27 -5.79 -8.19
N THR A 86 3.52 -5.33 -8.13
CA THR A 86 3.87 -3.94 -8.51
C THR A 86 4.37 -3.93 -9.95
N MET A 87 3.88 -2.97 -10.73
CA MET A 87 4.19 -2.83 -12.15
C MET A 87 4.75 -1.43 -12.44
N THR A 88 5.77 -1.38 -13.29
CA THR A 88 6.29 -0.14 -13.86
C THR A 88 6.04 -0.11 -15.37
N LEU A 89 5.71 1.06 -15.89
CA LEU A 89 5.47 1.27 -17.31
C LEU A 89 6.68 1.97 -17.93
N ASP A 90 7.35 1.30 -18.86
CA ASP A 90 8.59 1.83 -19.48
C ASP A 90 8.30 2.96 -20.48
N ASN A 91 7.24 2.83 -21.27
CA ASN A 91 6.85 3.84 -22.26
C ASN A 91 5.33 3.87 -22.46
N LEU A 92 4.78 5.07 -22.55
CA LEU A 92 3.36 5.29 -22.87
C LEU A 92 3.27 5.96 -24.24
N ASN A 93 2.90 5.20 -25.28
CA ASN A 93 2.61 5.76 -26.59
C ASN A 93 1.10 5.83 -26.82
N VAL A 94 0.58 7.04 -26.97
CA VAL A 94 -0.84 7.29 -27.26
C VAL A 94 -0.97 7.66 -28.74
N SER A 95 -0.83 6.66 -29.61
CA SER A 95 -1.28 6.75 -31.00
C SER A 95 -2.79 6.47 -31.05
N GLY A 96 -3.54 7.24 -31.85
CA GLY A 96 -5.02 7.18 -31.93
C GLY A 96 -5.64 5.83 -32.31
N ASP A 97 -4.82 4.81 -32.56
CA ASP A 97 -5.20 3.46 -32.97
C ASP A 97 -5.18 2.46 -31.79
N GLY A 98 -4.98 2.95 -30.56
CA GLY A 98 -4.97 2.15 -29.33
C GLY A 98 -3.62 2.14 -28.62
N PHE A 99 -3.65 1.85 -27.33
CA PHE A 99 -2.46 1.77 -26.48
C PHE A 99 -1.64 0.54 -26.85
N THR A 100 -0.47 0.73 -27.46
CA THR A 100 0.51 -0.34 -27.65
C THR A 100 1.52 -0.28 -26.52
N LEU A 101 1.50 -1.29 -25.65
CA LEU A 101 2.35 -1.42 -24.48
C LEU A 101 3.52 -2.34 -24.85
N SER A 102 4.73 -1.81 -24.99
CA SER A 102 5.86 -2.52 -25.61
C SER A 102 6.79 -3.24 -24.63
N SER A 103 6.69 -3.01 -23.32
CA SER A 103 7.54 -3.66 -22.31
C SER A 103 6.96 -3.47 -20.89
N TRP A 104 7.03 -4.51 -20.07
CA TRP A 104 6.61 -4.51 -18.67
C TRP A 104 7.69 -5.14 -17.78
N HIS A 105 7.99 -4.50 -16.65
CA HIS A 105 8.80 -5.07 -15.59
C HIS A 105 7.90 -5.33 -14.37
N LEU A 106 7.67 -6.61 -14.07
CA LEU A 106 6.93 -7.10 -12.92
C LEU A 106 7.92 -7.41 -11.79
N THR A 107 7.69 -6.82 -10.62
CA THR A 107 8.42 -7.19 -9.39
C THR A 107 7.43 -7.66 -8.35
N ASN A 108 7.59 -8.90 -7.88
CA ASN A 108 7.06 -9.34 -6.60
C ASN A 108 8.07 -8.96 -5.52
N HIS A 109 7.61 -8.31 -4.46
CA HIS A 109 8.38 -8.10 -3.24
C HIS A 109 8.30 -9.33 -2.34
#